data_AF-A0A7C3Q2G6-F1
#
_entry.id   AF-A0A7C3Q2G6-F1
#
_cell.length_a   1.000
_cell.length_b   1.000
_cell.length_c   1.000
_cell.angle_alpha   90.00
_cell.angle_beta   90.00
_cell.angle_gamma   90.00
#
_symmetry.space_group_name_H-M   'P 1'
#
loop_
_entity.id
_entity.type
_entity.pdbx_description
1 polymer ?
#
loop_
_entity_poly.entity_id
_entity_poly.type
_entity_poly.pdbx_seq_one_letter_code
_entity_poly.pdbx_strand_id
1 'polypeptide(L)'
;MSLMTHAARWLAPASCFCSVFGATASGQMIRPDSATATTAFSSGYVITNAINGSGLPANFTLQSEHANYVSGNHWTTATGRTVGESATFNFNTAQTLGGFYMWQHRSNNIANNPFYAVVRFDLVLRDGSGALLANLTNLTALPNIATAQTIPFPITTNVRSVQFIVRETQNGNSSPYTGLAEVAFAPCIAVQGGADASTSVCPGGSTTIAAGEFGSAPFTYQWQIENANAPGGWETLSDGPYPAARLTFTGTTQASLGV
;
A
#
# COMPACT_ATOMS: atom_id res chain seq x y z
N MET A 1 38.46 -5.39 -16.92
CA MET A 1 37.43 -6.28 -17.49
C MET A 1 37.15 -7.32 -16.40
N SER A 2 36.03 -7.36 -15.68
CA SER A 2 34.63 -6.98 -15.95
C SER A 2 34.00 -6.47 -14.64
N LEU A 3 33.14 -5.44 -14.69
CA LEU A 3 32.29 -5.05 -13.55
C LEU A 3 31.16 -6.09 -13.43
N MET A 4 31.11 -6.85 -12.33
CA MET A 4 29.94 -7.68 -12.00
C MET A 4 28.90 -6.83 -11.26
N THR A 5 27.84 -6.48 -11.97
CA THR A 5 26.62 -5.90 -11.40
C THR A 5 25.84 -7.02 -10.72
N HIS A 6 25.59 -6.92 -9.41
CA HIS A 6 24.79 -7.91 -8.67
C HIS A 6 23.39 -7.33 -8.44
N ALA A 7 22.35 -8.05 -8.86
CA ALA A 7 20.96 -7.71 -8.62
C ALA A 7 20.41 -8.56 -7.46
N ALA A 8 19.70 -7.95 -6.52
CA ALA A 8 19.02 -8.66 -5.45
C ALA A 8 17.53 -8.79 -5.80
N ARG A 9 16.97 -9.99 -5.66
CA ARG A 9 15.55 -10.27 -5.91
C ARG A 9 14.92 -10.93 -4.68
N TRP A 10 13.76 -10.42 -4.29
CA TRP A 10 12.99 -10.86 -3.13
C TRP A 10 12.22 -12.15 -3.44
N LEU A 11 12.37 -13.17 -2.62
CA LEU A 11 11.52 -14.36 -2.62
C LEU A 11 10.86 -14.49 -1.23
N ALA A 12 9.55 -14.23 -1.18
CA ALA A 12 8.74 -14.49 0.00
C ALA A 12 8.45 -16.01 0.13
N PRO A 13 8.33 -16.56 1.35
CA PRO A 13 8.10 -17.97 1.55
C PRO A 13 6.73 -18.42 1.02
N ALA A 14 6.65 -19.70 0.66
CA ALA A 14 5.56 -20.32 -0.07
C ALA A 14 4.19 -20.19 0.62
N SER A 15 3.42 -19.17 0.24
CA SER A 15 1.96 -19.12 0.33
C SER A 15 1.48 -18.09 -0.70
N CYS A 16 0.99 -18.57 -1.84
CA CYS A 16 0.62 -17.80 -3.05
C CYS A 16 1.77 -17.05 -3.74
N PHE A 17 2.39 -17.71 -4.73
CA PHE A 17 3.18 -17.04 -5.77
C PHE A 17 2.28 -16.08 -6.57
N CYS A 18 2.59 -14.79 -6.57
CA CYS A 18 2.19 -13.90 -7.65
C CYS A 18 3.16 -14.15 -8.81
N SER A 19 2.73 -14.85 -9.85
CA SER A 19 3.54 -15.12 -11.04
C SER A 19 3.87 -13.79 -11.75
N VAL A 20 5.03 -13.21 -11.47
CA VAL A 20 5.53 -12.06 -12.23
C VAL A 20 6.12 -12.60 -13.52
N PHE A 21 5.28 -12.83 -14.53
CA PHE A 21 5.76 -12.88 -15.91
C PHE A 21 6.20 -11.48 -16.30
N GLY A 22 7.37 -11.37 -16.92
CA GLY A 22 7.95 -10.12 -17.39
C GLY A 22 6.99 -9.37 -18.31
N ALA A 23 6.23 -8.47 -17.72
CA ALA A 23 5.60 -7.33 -18.35
C ALA A 23 5.87 -6.16 -17.41
N THR A 24 6.21 -5.00 -17.95
CA THR A 24 6.20 -3.74 -17.22
C THR A 24 4.81 -3.61 -16.57
N ALA A 25 4.74 -3.89 -15.27
CA ALA A 25 3.48 -3.97 -14.56
C ALA A 25 2.90 -2.56 -14.40
N SER A 26 2.01 -2.16 -15.30
CA SER A 26 0.89 -1.32 -14.86
C SER A 26 0.20 -2.13 -13.77
N GLY A 27 0.24 -1.66 -12.51
CA GLY A 27 -0.33 -2.41 -11.38
C GLY A 27 -1.76 -2.83 -11.71
N GLN A 28 -2.06 -4.13 -11.64
CA GLN A 28 -3.40 -4.63 -11.94
C GLN A 28 -4.38 -4.05 -10.92
N MET A 29 -5.27 -3.18 -11.37
CA MET A 29 -6.27 -2.53 -10.53
C MET A 29 -7.58 -3.30 -10.57
N ILE A 30 -7.98 -3.84 -9.41
CA ILE A 30 -9.31 -4.37 -9.17
C ILE A 30 -10.19 -3.19 -8.74
N ARG A 31 -11.28 -2.97 -9.47
CA ARG A 31 -12.21 -1.86 -9.24
C ARG A 31 -13.43 -2.37 -8.49
N PRO A 32 -13.89 -1.67 -7.44
CA PRO A 32 -15.19 -1.96 -6.83
C PRO A 32 -16.32 -1.78 -7.84
N ASP A 33 -17.34 -2.62 -7.74
CA ASP A 33 -18.54 -2.50 -8.58
C ASP A 33 -19.51 -1.44 -8.03
N SER A 34 -19.49 -1.24 -6.71
CA SER A 34 -20.31 -0.23 -6.03
C SER A 34 -19.68 0.20 -4.71
N ALA A 35 -20.14 1.33 -4.18
CA ALA A 35 -19.72 1.82 -2.88
C ALA A 35 -20.86 2.50 -2.13
N THR A 36 -20.82 2.40 -0.80
CA THR A 36 -21.69 3.14 0.12
C THR A 36 -20.84 3.86 1.15
N ALA A 37 -21.33 4.96 1.71
CA ALA A 37 -20.64 5.68 2.77
C ALA A 37 -21.62 6.12 3.85
N THR A 38 -21.09 6.32 5.05
CA THR A 38 -21.88 6.78 6.21
C THR A 38 -22.46 8.17 6.00
N THR A 39 -21.71 9.07 5.36
CA THR A 39 -22.16 10.43 5.02
C THR A 39 -21.55 10.93 3.72
N ALA A 40 -22.13 12.01 3.19
CA ALA A 40 -21.56 12.82 2.12
C ALA A 40 -21.87 14.30 2.38
N PHE A 41 -21.01 15.21 1.95
CA PHE A 41 -21.22 16.66 2.06
C PHE A 41 -22.47 17.11 1.30
N SER A 42 -22.64 16.59 0.09
CA SER A 42 -23.83 16.76 -0.75
C SER A 42 -23.86 15.69 -1.84
N SER A 43 -24.88 15.72 -2.70
CA SER A 43 -24.99 14.80 -3.85
C SER A 43 -23.80 14.88 -4.82
N GLY A 44 -23.06 16.00 -4.83
CA GLY A 44 -21.85 16.17 -5.64
C GLY A 44 -20.60 15.49 -5.08
N TYR A 45 -20.61 15.02 -3.83
CA TYR A 45 -19.41 14.50 -3.14
C TYR A 45 -19.64 13.13 -2.53
N VAL A 46 -20.36 12.27 -3.26
CA VAL A 46 -20.72 10.92 -2.86
C VAL A 46 -19.60 9.92 -3.11
N ILE A 47 -19.61 8.80 -2.39
CA ILE A 47 -18.54 7.79 -2.46
C ILE A 47 -18.37 7.14 -3.84
N THR A 48 -19.41 7.13 -4.66
CA THR A 48 -19.33 6.61 -6.03
C THR A 48 -18.35 7.39 -6.90
N ASN A 49 -18.07 8.64 -6.56
CA ASN A 49 -17.04 9.44 -7.24
C ASN A 49 -15.63 8.88 -7.02
N ALA A 50 -15.40 8.16 -5.92
CA ALA A 50 -14.10 7.57 -5.61
C ALA A 50 -13.89 6.18 -6.21
N ILE A 51 -14.80 5.70 -7.07
CA ILE A 51 -14.67 4.43 -7.80
C ILE A 51 -14.98 4.56 -9.30
N ASN A 52 -15.20 5.77 -9.81
CA ASN A 52 -15.68 5.98 -11.19
C ASN A 52 -14.64 6.61 -12.14
N GLY A 53 -13.43 6.96 -11.67
CA GLY A 53 -12.39 7.55 -12.50
C GLY A 53 -12.60 9.03 -12.85
N SER A 54 -13.61 9.70 -12.27
CA SER A 54 -14.04 11.06 -12.64
C SER A 54 -13.01 12.18 -12.41
N GLY A 55 -11.92 11.90 -11.70
CA GLY A 55 -10.78 12.81 -11.55
C GLY A 55 -9.48 12.28 -12.15
N LEU A 56 -9.52 11.24 -12.98
CA LEU A 56 -8.34 10.60 -13.55
C LEU A 56 -8.38 10.62 -15.08
N PRO A 57 -7.22 10.59 -15.76
CA PRO A 57 -7.19 10.46 -17.21
C PRO A 57 -7.73 9.10 -17.66
N ALA A 58 -8.12 9.01 -18.94
CA ALA A 58 -8.45 7.73 -19.54
C ALA A 58 -7.25 6.77 -19.45
N ASN A 59 -7.50 5.49 -19.12
CA ASN A 59 -6.47 4.47 -18.91
C ASN A 59 -5.44 4.85 -17.84
N PHE A 60 -5.88 5.51 -16.77
CA PHE A 60 -5.01 5.90 -15.67
C PHE A 60 -4.24 4.72 -15.08
N THR A 61 -3.09 5.04 -14.52
CA THR A 61 -2.22 4.13 -13.77
C THR A 61 -2.06 4.66 -12.35
N LEU A 62 -1.35 3.92 -11.49
CA LEU A 62 -1.03 4.37 -10.13
C LEU A 62 -0.24 5.69 -10.09
N GLN A 63 0.50 6.02 -11.17
CA GLN A 63 1.27 7.26 -11.32
C GLN A 63 0.44 8.41 -11.88
N SER A 64 -0.81 8.16 -12.28
CA SER A 64 -1.69 9.24 -12.73
C SER A 64 -2.07 10.12 -11.55
N GLU A 65 -1.83 11.41 -11.71
CA GLU A 65 -2.28 12.40 -10.73
C GLU A 65 -3.80 12.53 -10.78
N HIS A 66 -4.43 12.55 -9.61
CA HIS A 66 -5.84 12.88 -9.52
C HIS A 66 -6.03 14.39 -9.67
N ALA A 67 -7.05 14.77 -10.44
CA ALA A 67 -7.45 16.13 -10.67
C ALA A 67 -7.79 16.85 -9.35
N ASN A 68 -7.73 18.17 -9.41
CA ASN A 68 -8.08 19.05 -8.31
C ASN A 68 -9.52 18.83 -7.82
N TYR A 69 -9.73 19.14 -6.54
CA TYR A 69 -11.02 18.98 -5.85
C TYR A 69 -12.12 19.81 -6.51
N VAL A 70 -13.15 19.13 -7.01
CA VAL A 70 -14.38 19.75 -7.54
C VAL A 70 -15.59 18.86 -7.23
N SER A 71 -16.80 19.39 -7.43
CA SER A 71 -18.01 18.56 -7.37
C SER A 71 -17.96 17.46 -8.42
N GLY A 72 -18.23 16.23 -8.03
CA GLY A 72 -18.35 15.06 -8.91
C GLY A 72 -17.11 14.17 -8.99
N ASN A 73 -15.98 14.55 -8.37
CA ASN A 73 -14.74 13.76 -8.46
C ASN A 73 -14.11 13.33 -7.14
N HIS A 74 -14.76 13.59 -6.01
CA HIS A 74 -14.31 13.11 -4.71
C HIS A 74 -15.50 12.63 -3.90
N TRP A 75 -15.21 11.75 -2.95
CA TRP A 75 -16.02 11.62 -1.75
C TRP A 75 -15.58 12.66 -0.73
N THR A 76 -16.53 13.37 -0.13
CA THR A 76 -16.29 14.26 1.01
C THR A 76 -17.33 13.97 2.06
N THR A 77 -16.92 13.78 3.31
CA THR A 77 -17.83 13.55 4.43
C THR A 77 -18.72 14.76 4.72
N ALA A 78 -19.82 14.55 5.45
CA ALA A 78 -20.66 15.66 5.91
C ALA A 78 -19.91 16.58 6.90
N THR A 79 -20.37 17.82 7.05
CA THR A 79 -19.74 18.81 7.95
C THR A 79 -19.67 18.30 9.39
N GLY A 80 -18.47 18.37 9.99
CA GLY A 80 -18.22 17.94 11.36
C GLY A 80 -18.19 16.42 11.54
N ARG A 81 -18.23 15.65 10.46
CA ARG A 81 -18.22 14.19 10.45
C ARG A 81 -16.91 13.74 9.80
N THR A 82 -15.93 13.32 10.58
CA THR A 82 -14.62 12.89 10.06
C THR A 82 -14.21 11.54 10.64
N VAL A 83 -13.72 11.52 11.88
CA VAL A 83 -13.27 10.29 12.54
C VAL A 83 -14.46 9.35 12.77
N GLY A 84 -14.28 8.08 12.41
CA GLY A 84 -15.32 7.04 12.48
C GLY A 84 -16.24 6.99 11.27
N GLU A 85 -16.19 7.98 10.37
CA GLU A 85 -16.86 7.87 9.07
C GLU A 85 -16.22 6.75 8.24
N SER A 86 -17.04 6.10 7.44
CA SER A 86 -16.60 4.95 6.65
C SER A 86 -17.18 4.92 5.26
N ALA A 87 -16.45 4.25 4.39
CA ALA A 87 -16.85 3.89 3.04
C ALA A 87 -16.73 2.38 2.88
N THR A 88 -17.76 1.72 2.34
CA THR A 88 -17.76 0.30 2.02
C THR A 88 -17.74 0.11 0.53
N PHE A 89 -16.70 -0.54 0.02
CA PHE A 89 -16.52 -0.90 -1.37
C PHE A 89 -16.97 -2.35 -1.57
N ASN A 90 -17.85 -2.60 -2.54
CA ASN A 90 -18.42 -3.93 -2.77
C ASN A 90 -18.01 -4.48 -4.13
N PHE A 91 -17.88 -5.80 -4.18
CA PHE A 91 -17.63 -6.55 -5.41
C PHE A 91 -18.80 -7.48 -5.69
N ASN A 92 -19.19 -7.59 -6.96
CA ASN A 92 -20.23 -8.52 -7.43
C ASN A 92 -19.71 -9.96 -7.42
N THR A 93 -18.41 -10.14 -7.64
CA THR A 93 -17.72 -11.43 -7.63
C THR A 93 -16.69 -11.46 -6.51
N ALA A 94 -16.44 -12.65 -5.97
CA ALA A 94 -15.43 -12.86 -4.94
C ALA A 94 -14.03 -12.50 -5.48
N GLN A 95 -13.32 -11.65 -4.74
CA GLN A 95 -11.97 -11.21 -5.08
C GLN A 95 -10.93 -11.88 -4.18
N THR A 96 -9.72 -12.03 -4.71
CA THR A 96 -8.50 -12.20 -3.92
C THR A 96 -7.80 -10.86 -3.91
N LEU A 97 -7.54 -10.29 -2.74
CA LEU A 97 -6.92 -8.98 -2.58
C LEU A 97 -5.65 -9.08 -1.73
N GLY A 98 -4.62 -8.32 -2.07
CA GLY A 98 -3.39 -8.18 -1.29
C GLY A 98 -2.90 -6.73 -1.22
N GLY A 99 -3.80 -5.77 -1.45
CA GLY A 99 -3.42 -4.38 -1.58
C GLY A 99 -4.56 -3.40 -1.75
N PHE A 100 -4.34 -2.19 -1.24
CA PHE A 100 -5.20 -1.02 -1.41
C PHE A 100 -4.43 0.11 -2.10
N TYR A 101 -5.01 0.64 -3.16
CA TYR A 101 -4.52 1.83 -3.85
C TYR A 101 -5.41 3.00 -3.49
N MET A 102 -4.79 4.05 -2.94
CA MET A 102 -5.52 5.20 -2.43
C MET A 102 -5.03 6.49 -3.08
N TRP A 103 -5.90 7.12 -3.87
CA TRP A 103 -5.80 8.55 -4.13
C TRP A 103 -6.61 9.26 -3.06
N GLN A 104 -5.91 10.09 -2.32
CA GLN A 104 -6.47 10.81 -1.20
C GLN A 104 -7.04 12.14 -1.64
N HIS A 105 -8.05 12.59 -0.91
CA HIS A 105 -8.44 13.99 -0.97
C HIS A 105 -7.27 14.83 -0.45
N ARG A 106 -6.60 15.54 -1.36
CA ARG A 106 -5.38 16.28 -1.04
C ARG A 106 -5.68 17.42 -0.08
N SER A 107 -4.73 17.65 0.81
CA SER A 107 -4.67 18.73 1.81
C SER A 107 -3.90 19.94 1.23
N ASN A 108 -4.13 20.22 -0.06
CA ASN A 108 -3.61 21.41 -0.72
C ASN A 108 -4.66 22.53 -0.61
N ASN A 109 -4.25 23.80 -0.66
CA ASN A 109 -5.12 24.99 -0.50
C ASN A 109 -6.18 25.17 -1.62
N ILE A 110 -6.57 24.11 -2.31
CA ILE A 110 -7.45 24.13 -3.48
C ILE A 110 -8.91 24.05 -3.03
N ALA A 111 -9.18 23.25 -2.00
CA ALA A 111 -10.41 23.36 -1.23
C ALA A 111 -10.16 24.38 -0.09
N ASN A 112 -11.20 25.08 0.38
CA ASN A 112 -11.11 26.12 1.42
C ASN A 112 -10.74 25.57 2.82
N ASN A 113 -9.97 24.48 2.87
CA ASN A 113 -9.48 23.76 4.03
C ASN A 113 -8.26 22.91 3.60
N PRO A 114 -7.06 23.14 4.12
CA PRO A 114 -5.88 22.41 3.69
C PRO A 114 -5.65 21.09 4.46
N PHE A 115 -6.65 20.48 5.10
CA PHE A 115 -6.45 19.35 6.03
C PHE A 115 -7.37 18.14 5.80
N TYR A 116 -7.77 17.88 4.56
CA TYR A 116 -8.68 16.78 4.20
C TYR A 116 -8.07 15.37 4.27
N ALA A 117 -6.77 15.25 4.05
CA ALA A 117 -6.13 13.96 3.84
C ALA A 117 -6.29 13.03 5.06
N VAL A 118 -6.74 11.80 4.82
CA VAL A 118 -6.73 10.74 5.82
C VAL A 118 -5.30 10.25 5.97
N VAL A 119 -4.78 10.31 7.20
CA VAL A 119 -3.40 9.87 7.51
C VAL A 119 -3.37 8.58 8.32
N ARG A 120 -4.50 8.20 8.92
CA ARG A 120 -4.69 6.90 9.56
C ARG A 120 -6.09 6.35 9.33
N PHE A 121 -6.18 5.06 9.03
CA PHE A 121 -7.43 4.39 8.71
C PHE A 121 -7.38 2.89 9.05
N ASP A 122 -8.54 2.26 9.05
CA ASP A 122 -8.66 0.80 9.10
C ASP A 122 -9.26 0.27 7.81
N LEU A 123 -9.00 -1.01 7.51
CA LEU A 123 -9.68 -1.78 6.48
C LEU A 123 -10.29 -3.04 7.09
N VAL A 124 -11.59 -3.23 6.89
CA VAL A 124 -12.32 -4.43 7.32
C VAL A 124 -12.78 -5.19 6.08
N LEU A 125 -12.23 -6.39 5.85
CA LEU A 125 -12.53 -7.22 4.69
C LEU A 125 -13.55 -8.28 5.10
N ARG A 126 -14.59 -8.46 4.28
CA ARG A 126 -15.67 -9.42 4.53
C ARG A 126 -16.00 -10.25 3.30
N ASP A 127 -16.52 -11.45 3.54
CA ASP A 127 -17.04 -12.32 2.48
C ASP A 127 -18.48 -11.98 2.08
N GLY A 128 -19.06 -12.78 1.18
CA GLY A 128 -20.42 -12.55 0.66
C GLY A 128 -21.54 -12.78 1.67
N SER A 129 -21.26 -13.45 2.78
CA SER A 129 -22.18 -13.60 3.90
C SER A 129 -22.08 -12.46 4.92
N GLY A 130 -21.06 -11.59 4.78
CA GLY A 130 -20.72 -10.54 5.73
C GLY A 130 -19.76 -10.99 6.84
N ALA A 131 -19.28 -12.24 6.80
CA ALA A 131 -18.32 -12.76 7.77
C ALA A 131 -16.98 -12.02 7.64
N LEU A 132 -16.33 -11.78 8.78
CA LEU A 132 -15.04 -11.10 8.83
C LEU A 132 -13.94 -12.02 8.27
N LEU A 133 -13.20 -11.53 7.28
CA LEU A 133 -12.03 -12.20 6.72
C LEU A 133 -10.72 -11.62 7.27
N ALA A 134 -10.63 -10.29 7.34
CA ALA A 134 -9.49 -9.59 7.89
C ALA A 134 -9.91 -8.25 8.51
N ASN A 135 -9.19 -7.83 9.54
CA ASN A 135 -9.34 -6.52 10.18
C ASN A 135 -7.97 -5.87 10.34
N LEU A 136 -7.65 -4.94 9.46
CA LEU A 136 -6.38 -4.24 9.40
C LEU A 136 -6.56 -2.88 10.08
N THR A 137 -5.88 -2.66 11.20
CA THR A 137 -6.08 -1.46 12.01
C THR A 137 -4.88 -0.54 11.97
N ASN A 138 -5.14 0.76 12.11
CA ASN A 138 -4.11 1.81 12.18
C ASN A 138 -3.14 1.83 10.99
N LEU A 139 -3.64 1.52 9.79
CA LEU A 139 -2.89 1.71 8.56
C LEU A 139 -2.61 3.20 8.35
N THR A 140 -1.41 3.52 7.90
CA THR A 140 -0.94 4.89 7.72
C THR A 140 -0.94 5.29 6.25
N ALA A 141 -1.11 6.59 6.02
CA ALA A 141 -0.98 7.21 4.71
C ALA A 141 -0.26 8.54 4.82
N LEU A 142 0.53 8.86 3.80
CA LEU A 142 1.19 10.15 3.65
C LEU A 142 0.18 11.17 3.14
N PRO A 143 0.10 12.38 3.71
CA PRO A 143 -0.73 13.43 3.16
C PRO A 143 -0.16 14.00 1.85
N ASN A 144 -0.98 14.72 1.09
CA ASN A 144 -0.55 15.58 -0.03
C ASN A 144 0.16 14.92 -1.21
N ILE A 145 0.05 13.61 -1.36
CA ILE A 145 0.47 12.87 -2.55
C ILE A 145 -0.58 13.03 -3.66
N ALA A 146 -0.14 13.34 -4.89
CA ALA A 146 -1.01 13.55 -6.05
C ALA A 146 -1.45 12.25 -6.74
N THR A 147 -0.66 11.20 -6.58
CA THR A 147 -0.83 9.87 -7.20
C THR A 147 -1.36 8.85 -6.20
N ALA A 148 -1.61 7.61 -6.63
CA ALA A 148 -1.99 6.54 -5.72
C ALA A 148 -0.89 6.26 -4.72
N GLN A 149 -1.28 6.16 -3.45
CA GLN A 149 -0.50 5.47 -2.44
C GLN A 149 -0.81 3.98 -2.51
N THR A 150 0.22 3.18 -2.29
CA THR A 150 0.15 1.72 -2.36
C THR A 150 0.28 1.18 -0.94
N ILE A 151 -0.80 0.63 -0.39
CA ILE A 151 -0.84 0.06 0.95
C ILE A 151 -0.97 -1.47 0.82
N PRO A 152 0.13 -2.23 0.98
CA PRO A 152 0.09 -3.69 0.95
C PRO A 152 -0.56 -4.26 2.20
N PHE A 153 -1.19 -5.43 2.06
CA PHE A 153 -1.70 -6.21 3.19
C PHE A 153 -1.69 -7.71 2.88
N PRO A 154 -1.77 -8.60 3.89
CA PRO A 154 -1.78 -10.04 3.68
C PRO A 154 -2.87 -10.49 2.70
N ILE A 155 -2.51 -11.35 1.74
CA ILE A 155 -3.45 -11.84 0.72
C ILE A 155 -4.68 -12.45 1.39
N THR A 156 -5.84 -11.91 1.06
CA THR A 156 -7.15 -12.32 1.58
C THR A 156 -8.03 -12.75 0.41
N THR A 157 -8.46 -14.01 0.42
CA THR A 157 -9.34 -14.60 -0.61
C THR A 157 -10.81 -14.46 -0.24
N ASN A 158 -11.70 -14.62 -1.22
CA ASN A 158 -13.17 -14.60 -1.06
C ASN A 158 -13.75 -13.25 -0.59
N VAL A 159 -13.01 -12.15 -0.78
CA VAL A 159 -13.46 -10.81 -0.39
C VAL A 159 -14.63 -10.38 -1.26
N ARG A 160 -15.71 -9.92 -0.62
CA ARG A 160 -16.88 -9.33 -1.27
C ARG A 160 -17.13 -7.88 -0.87
N SER A 161 -16.59 -7.46 0.27
CA SER A 161 -16.55 -6.04 0.62
C SER A 161 -15.32 -5.66 1.43
N VAL A 162 -14.92 -4.39 1.28
CA VAL A 162 -13.89 -3.74 2.09
C VAL A 162 -14.46 -2.46 2.67
N GLN A 163 -14.50 -2.36 4.00
CA GLN A 163 -14.86 -1.13 4.70
C GLN A 163 -13.61 -0.36 5.10
N PHE A 164 -13.46 0.84 4.55
CA PHE A 164 -12.49 1.83 4.97
C PHE A 164 -13.06 2.69 6.09
N ILE A 165 -12.34 2.85 7.20
CA ILE A 165 -12.77 3.63 8.36
C ILE A 165 -11.75 4.71 8.67
N VAL A 166 -12.16 5.97 8.69
CA VAL A 166 -11.28 7.09 9.03
C VAL A 166 -10.93 7.05 10.52
N ARG A 167 -9.63 7.03 10.83
CA ARG A 167 -9.13 7.11 12.22
C ARG A 167 -8.44 8.43 12.52
N GLU A 168 -7.82 9.03 11.51
CA GLU A 168 -7.13 10.31 11.67
C GLU A 168 -7.04 11.07 10.35
N THR A 169 -7.32 12.38 10.40
CA THR A 169 -7.03 13.32 9.31
C THR A 169 -5.77 14.09 9.62
N GLN A 170 -5.18 14.67 8.58
CA GLN A 170 -4.10 15.63 8.75
C GLN A 170 -4.50 16.75 9.71
N ASN A 171 -3.52 17.27 10.46
CA ASN A 171 -3.68 18.32 11.47
C ASN A 171 -4.55 17.89 12.69
N GLY A 172 -4.40 16.65 13.14
CA GLY A 172 -4.97 16.19 14.41
C GLY A 172 -6.49 16.24 14.47
N ASN A 173 -7.17 15.87 13.37
CA ASN A 173 -8.64 15.84 13.28
C ASN A 173 -9.36 17.19 13.41
N SER A 174 -8.65 18.30 13.20
CA SER A 174 -9.23 19.65 13.27
C SER A 174 -10.08 20.02 12.05
N SER A 175 -9.94 19.28 10.94
CA SER A 175 -10.72 19.50 9.73
C SER A 175 -12.19 19.13 9.95
N PRO A 176 -13.17 19.98 9.57
CA PRO A 176 -14.58 19.61 9.57
C PRO A 176 -14.97 18.61 8.47
N TYR A 177 -14.04 18.26 7.57
CA TYR A 177 -14.27 17.42 6.40
C TYR A 177 -13.09 16.49 6.12
N THR A 178 -13.35 15.35 5.51
CA THR A 178 -12.31 14.45 4.98
C THR A 178 -12.89 13.66 3.82
N GLY A 179 -12.09 12.79 3.20
CA GLY A 179 -12.59 11.89 2.17
C GLY A 179 -11.51 11.25 1.32
N LEU A 180 -11.94 10.76 0.17
CA LEU A 180 -11.14 10.02 -0.79
C LEU A 180 -11.35 10.59 -2.19
N ALA A 181 -10.30 10.59 -2.99
CA ALA A 181 -10.36 11.01 -4.38
C ALA A 181 -10.69 9.82 -5.27
N GLU A 182 -9.96 8.72 -5.12
CA GLU A 182 -10.17 7.48 -5.87
C GLU A 182 -9.60 6.30 -5.07
N VAL A 183 -10.20 5.11 -5.24
CA VAL A 183 -9.66 3.87 -4.73
C VAL A 183 -9.59 2.77 -5.78
N ALA A 184 -8.62 1.88 -5.62
CA ALA A 184 -8.59 0.60 -6.29
C ALA A 184 -7.94 -0.44 -5.37
N PHE A 185 -7.92 -1.70 -5.80
CA PHE A 185 -7.29 -2.79 -5.07
C PHE A 185 -6.34 -3.56 -5.97
N ALA A 186 -5.47 -4.36 -5.36
CA ALA A 186 -4.56 -5.25 -6.07
C ALA A 186 -4.85 -6.71 -5.70
N PRO A 187 -4.70 -7.68 -6.63
CA PRO A 187 -4.75 -9.10 -6.27
C PRO A 187 -3.57 -9.49 -5.36
N CYS A 188 -2.44 -8.84 -5.57
CA CYS A 188 -1.23 -8.91 -4.77
C CYS A 188 -0.41 -7.65 -5.04
N ILE A 189 0.19 -7.07 -4.00
CA ILE A 189 1.26 -6.07 -4.14
C ILE A 189 2.56 -6.78 -3.73
N ALA A 190 3.53 -6.85 -4.63
CA ALA A 190 4.89 -7.24 -4.23
C ALA A 190 5.39 -6.23 -3.18
N VAL A 191 5.91 -6.72 -2.06
CA VAL A 191 6.55 -5.86 -1.04
C VAL A 191 7.61 -5.01 -1.75
N GLN A 192 7.36 -3.72 -1.91
CA GLN A 192 8.38 -2.77 -2.35
C GLN A 192 9.23 -2.42 -1.13
N GLY A 193 10.18 -3.30 -0.83
CA GLY A 193 11.20 -3.07 0.18
C GLY A 193 12.57 -3.36 -0.40
N GLY A 194 13.22 -2.37 -1.02
CA GLY A 194 14.63 -2.07 -0.75
C GLY A 194 15.76 -2.89 -1.40
N ALA A 195 15.83 -3.04 -2.72
CA ALA A 195 17.13 -3.34 -3.36
C ALA A 195 17.31 -2.80 -4.78
N ASP A 196 16.78 -1.61 -5.08
CA ASP A 196 17.10 -0.92 -6.35
C ASP A 196 18.21 0.14 -6.19
N ALA A 197 19.10 -0.03 -5.21
CA ALA A 197 20.32 0.75 -5.12
C ALA A 197 21.50 -0.14 -5.53
N SER A 198 22.02 0.06 -6.75
CA SER A 198 23.32 -0.47 -7.11
C SER A 198 24.40 0.23 -6.26
N THR A 199 24.79 -0.39 -5.15
CA THR A 199 25.89 0.11 -4.32
C THR A 199 27.19 -0.56 -4.75
N SER A 200 28.15 0.24 -5.22
CA SER A 200 29.53 -0.20 -5.44
C SER A 200 30.29 -0.14 -4.13
N VAL A 201 30.79 -1.28 -3.66
CA VAL A 201 31.62 -1.38 -2.46
C VAL A 201 33.07 -1.62 -2.87
N CYS A 202 33.99 -0.79 -2.39
CA CYS A 202 35.42 -1.01 -2.61
C CYS A 202 35.90 -2.28 -1.91
N PRO A 203 36.98 -2.94 -2.38
CA PRO A 203 37.58 -4.07 -1.67
C PRO A 203 37.92 -3.71 -0.21
N GLY A 204 37.42 -4.51 0.74
CA GLY A 204 37.56 -4.24 2.18
C GLY A 204 36.54 -3.26 2.78
N GLY A 205 35.67 -2.67 1.95
CA GLY A 205 34.55 -1.86 2.39
C GLY A 205 33.36 -2.71 2.87
N SER A 206 32.45 -2.09 3.61
CA SER A 206 31.19 -2.68 4.04
C SER A 206 30.02 -1.82 3.55
N THR A 207 28.89 -2.46 3.24
CA THR A 207 27.62 -1.78 2.96
C THR A 207 26.52 -2.40 3.79
N THR A 208 25.45 -1.64 4.03
CA THR A 208 24.22 -2.11 4.65
C THR A 208 23.11 -2.13 3.61
N ILE A 209 22.39 -3.23 3.53
CA ILE A 209 21.16 -3.38 2.74
C ILE A 209 20.03 -3.56 3.75
N ALA A 210 18.95 -2.80 3.59
CA ALA A 210 17.81 -2.83 4.50
C ALA A 210 16.53 -3.12 3.72
N ALA A 211 15.71 -4.02 4.26
CA ALA A 211 14.34 -4.25 3.81
C ALA A 211 13.39 -3.46 4.73
N GLY A 212 12.47 -2.70 4.15
CA GLY A 212 11.36 -2.10 4.89
C GLY A 212 10.13 -2.97 4.79
N GLU A 213 9.49 -3.24 5.93
CA GLU A 213 8.29 -4.06 6.03
C GLU A 213 7.09 -3.16 6.30
N PHE A 214 5.94 -3.46 5.69
CA PHE A 214 4.68 -2.77 5.98
C PHE A 214 3.58 -3.82 6.20
N GLY A 215 2.80 -3.67 7.27
CA GLY A 215 1.67 -4.54 7.59
C GLY A 215 1.73 -5.14 9.01
N SER A 216 0.85 -6.10 9.30
CA SER A 216 0.76 -6.78 10.60
C SER A 216 1.43 -8.15 10.57
N ALA A 217 2.30 -8.39 11.56
CA ALA A 217 3.11 -9.58 11.82
C ALA A 217 2.29 -10.89 12.04
N PRO A 218 2.89 -12.10 11.99
CA PRO A 218 4.32 -12.38 11.88
C PRO A 218 4.83 -12.37 10.44
N PHE A 219 6.01 -11.80 10.26
CA PHE A 219 6.75 -11.87 9.02
C PHE A 219 7.91 -12.85 9.15
N THR A 220 8.26 -13.51 8.04
CA THR A 220 9.45 -14.35 7.95
C THR A 220 10.31 -13.88 6.78
N TYR A 221 11.60 -13.73 7.03
CA TYR A 221 12.57 -13.20 6.06
C TYR A 221 13.62 -14.24 5.74
N GLN A 222 14.05 -14.25 4.48
CA GLN A 222 15.20 -14.98 4.02
C GLN A 222 15.98 -14.09 3.06
N TRP A 223 17.26 -13.88 3.36
CA TRP A 223 18.18 -13.22 2.45
C TRP A 223 18.83 -14.28 1.57
N GLN A 224 19.02 -13.99 0.28
CA GLN A 224 19.74 -14.86 -0.65
C GLN A 224 20.70 -14.05 -1.51
N ILE A 225 21.80 -14.68 -1.92
CA ILE A 225 22.75 -14.12 -2.88
C ILE A 225 22.78 -15.01 -4.12
N GLU A 226 22.97 -14.39 -5.29
CA GLU A 226 23.21 -15.15 -6.50
C GLU A 226 24.53 -15.91 -6.37
N ASN A 227 24.48 -17.22 -6.60
CA ASN A 227 25.63 -18.09 -6.57
C ASN A 227 25.48 -19.11 -7.70
N ALA A 228 26.30 -18.96 -8.73
CA ALA A 228 26.30 -19.83 -9.91
C ALA A 228 26.56 -21.32 -9.58
N ASN A 229 27.13 -21.60 -8.40
CA ASN A 229 27.42 -22.96 -7.94
C ASN A 229 26.30 -23.55 -7.06
N ALA A 230 25.32 -22.75 -6.65
CA ALA A 230 24.21 -23.22 -5.84
C ALA A 230 23.12 -23.87 -6.73
N PRO A 231 22.45 -24.93 -6.25
CA PRO A 231 21.29 -25.49 -6.95
C PRO A 231 20.22 -24.41 -7.17
N GLY A 232 19.93 -24.10 -8.43
CA GLY A 232 18.98 -23.03 -8.80
C GLY A 232 19.59 -21.63 -8.86
N GLY A 233 20.90 -21.48 -8.69
CA GLY A 233 21.61 -20.20 -8.85
C GLY A 233 21.56 -19.28 -7.63
N TRP A 234 21.03 -19.73 -6.49
CA TRP A 234 20.83 -18.91 -5.29
C TRP A 234 21.28 -19.63 -4.03
N GLU A 235 21.98 -18.89 -3.16
CA GLU A 235 22.42 -19.36 -1.85
C GLU A 235 21.72 -18.57 -0.74
N THR A 236 21.22 -19.28 0.28
CA THR A 236 20.61 -18.65 1.46
C THR A 236 21.66 -18.04 2.36
N LEU A 237 21.44 -16.79 2.74
CA LEU A 237 22.23 -16.10 3.73
C LEU A 237 21.70 -16.44 5.14
N SER A 238 22.54 -17.04 5.97
CA SER A 238 22.34 -17.28 7.40
C SER A 238 23.20 -16.32 8.23
N ASP A 239 22.85 -16.07 9.49
CA ASP A 239 23.66 -15.23 10.38
C ASP A 239 25.11 -15.77 10.50
N GLY A 240 26.09 -14.98 10.03
CA GLY A 240 27.51 -15.35 10.03
C GLY A 240 28.35 -14.61 8.98
N PRO A 241 29.69 -14.69 9.08
CA PRO A 241 30.58 -14.03 8.12
C PRO A 241 30.60 -14.78 6.78
N TYR A 242 30.22 -14.10 5.69
CA TYR A 242 30.41 -14.58 4.33
C TYR A 242 31.80 -14.18 3.81
N PRO A 243 32.59 -15.11 3.24
CA PRO A 243 34.00 -14.88 2.90
C PRO A 243 34.21 -13.83 1.78
N ALA A 244 33.16 -13.48 1.02
CA ALA A 244 33.19 -12.45 -0.02
C ALA A 244 32.57 -11.11 0.40
N ALA A 245 31.84 -11.05 1.53
CA ALA A 245 31.22 -9.84 2.04
C ALA A 245 30.95 -9.97 3.54
N ARG A 246 31.55 -9.10 4.37
CA ARG A 246 31.20 -9.02 5.78
C ARG A 246 29.86 -8.27 5.89
N LEU A 247 28.76 -9.02 5.82
CA LEU A 247 27.40 -8.51 6.02
C LEU A 247 27.09 -8.50 7.52
N THR A 248 26.89 -7.33 8.09
CA THR A 248 26.35 -7.19 9.46
C THR A 248 24.85 -7.01 9.34
N PHE A 249 24.07 -7.97 9.82
CA PHE A 249 22.62 -7.84 9.94
C PHE A 249 22.31 -7.07 11.23
N THR A 250 21.64 -5.93 11.10
CA THR A 250 21.04 -5.24 12.25
C THR A 250 19.54 -5.17 12.00
N GLY A 251 18.81 -6.18 12.47
CA GLY A 251 17.36 -6.08 12.59
C GLY A 251 17.04 -5.19 13.78
N THR A 252 16.33 -4.07 13.58
CA THR A 252 15.67 -3.39 14.70
C THR A 252 14.26 -3.95 14.82
N THR A 253 14.11 -4.93 15.70
CA THR A 253 12.82 -5.09 16.40
C THR A 253 12.60 -3.80 17.19
N GLN A 254 11.60 -3.01 16.82
CA GLN A 254 11.15 -1.94 17.70
C GLN A 254 10.33 -2.59 18.82
N ALA A 255 11.02 -3.07 19.85
CA ALA A 255 10.44 -3.32 21.16
C ALA A 255 10.89 -2.18 22.08
N SER A 256 9.93 -1.47 22.67
CA SER A 256 10.14 -0.44 23.67
C SER A 256 11.00 -0.92 24.84
N LEU A 257 11.97 -0.12 25.28
CA LEU A 257 12.27 0.03 26.70
C LEU A 257 12.59 1.50 26.96
N GLY A 258 11.74 2.13 27.79
CA GLY A 258 12.13 3.33 28.52
C GLY A 258 13.11 2.93 29.61
N VAL A 259 14.15 3.75 29.75
CA VAL A 259 15.26 3.74 30.73
C VAL A 259 16.03 2.43 30.82
#